data_AF-A0A0F9K9M4-F1
#
_entry.id   AF-A0A0F9K9M4-F1
#
_cell.length_a   1.000
_cell.length_b   1.000
_cell.length_c   1.000
_cell.angle_alpha   90.00
_cell.angle_beta   90.00
_cell.angle_gamma   90.00
#
_symmetry.space_group_name_H-M   'P 1'
#
loop_
_entity.id
_entity.type
_entity.pdbx_description
1 polymer ?
#
loop_
_entity_poly.entity_id
_entity_poly.type
_entity_poly.pdbx_seq_one_letter_code
_entity_poly.pdbx_strand_id
1 'polypeptide(L)'
;MPLDHTGLYPVSSQMGFSRGVVLLDDCEGTFNWTATGTGSDFAASYETDAAFMGTKGMKLVTKTTTPADGDYVQVRRYMPYPEADLMTMRMRVALEQVSDCEYVYFIVYPYDGVNQYQGSILWAPNAGAVWIRESGGGYIEIPGSVWAVVDGAWVTMEMTLNLADFKYVSAMFNGVRGDMSAFSMDPLGANTNRYMRFEIKIVAIGPAITTVFFDFIYAGEYIEL
;
A
#
# COMPACT_ATOMS: atom_id res chain seq x y z
N MET A 1 33.87 25.74 16.34
CA MET A 1 32.89 25.68 17.44
C MET A 1 31.82 26.74 17.19
N PRO A 2 30.53 26.53 17.47
CA PRO A 2 29.73 25.31 17.58
C PRO A 2 28.41 25.39 16.75
N LEU A 3 27.61 24.31 16.80
CA LEU A 3 26.27 24.14 16.23
C LEU A 3 25.23 25.13 16.77
N ASP A 4 24.29 25.53 15.91
CA ASP A 4 22.88 25.66 16.29
C ASP A 4 22.19 24.34 15.91
N HIS A 5 21.44 23.78 16.86
CA HIS A 5 20.89 22.43 16.93
C HIS A 5 19.36 22.42 16.74
N THR A 6 18.78 23.49 16.19
CA THR A 6 17.33 23.59 15.95
C THR A 6 16.99 24.09 14.55
N GLY A 7 17.77 23.69 13.53
CA GLY A 7 17.57 23.99 12.12
C GLY A 7 16.26 23.44 11.51
N LEU A 8 15.12 23.86 12.05
CA LEU A 8 13.84 23.96 11.39
C LEU A 8 14.04 24.95 10.24
N TYR A 9 14.34 24.41 9.07
CA TYR A 9 13.99 25.10 7.85
C TYR A 9 12.47 25.31 7.89
N PRO A 10 11.95 26.54 7.64
CA PRO A 10 10.60 26.64 7.15
C PRO A 10 10.65 25.93 5.80
N VAL A 11 10.19 24.68 5.76
CA VAL A 11 10.09 23.94 4.50
C VAL A 11 9.15 24.77 3.66
N SER A 12 9.75 25.48 2.70
CA SER A 12 9.06 26.28 1.73
C SER A 12 7.96 25.44 1.10
N SER A 13 6.85 26.08 0.83
CA SER A 13 5.61 25.60 0.21
C SER A 13 5.76 24.89 -1.16
N GLN A 14 6.96 24.49 -1.57
CA GLN A 14 7.24 23.83 -2.84
C GLN A 14 8.48 22.92 -2.73
N MET A 15 8.35 21.75 -2.09
CA MET A 15 9.03 20.57 -2.65
C MET A 15 8.17 20.10 -3.82
N GLY A 16 8.38 20.72 -4.98
CA GLY A 16 7.66 20.37 -6.20
C GLY A 16 8.20 19.05 -6.73
N PHE A 17 7.57 17.94 -6.35
CA PHE A 17 7.59 16.78 -7.22
C PHE A 17 6.90 17.15 -8.55
N SER A 18 7.12 16.37 -9.62
CA SER A 18 6.32 16.51 -10.85
C SER A 18 4.84 16.66 -10.50
N ARG A 19 4.08 17.44 -11.28
CA ARG A 19 2.66 17.81 -11.04
C ARG A 19 1.77 16.64 -10.59
N GLY A 20 2.19 15.42 -10.91
CA GLY A 20 1.52 14.19 -10.58
C GLY A 20 1.92 13.43 -9.32
N VAL A 21 3.08 13.60 -8.70
CA VAL A 21 3.51 12.67 -7.63
C VAL A 21 2.97 13.09 -6.27
N VAL A 22 2.21 12.19 -5.65
CA VAL A 22 1.55 12.39 -4.36
C VAL A 22 2.32 11.69 -3.23
N LEU A 23 2.96 10.57 -3.53
CA LEU A 23 3.77 9.78 -2.62
C LEU A 23 4.99 9.23 -3.34
N LEU A 24 6.14 9.45 -2.72
CA LEU A 24 7.34 8.67 -2.99
C LEU A 24 7.96 8.35 -1.64
N ASP A 25 8.08 7.07 -1.34
CA ASP A 25 8.73 6.56 -0.14
C ASP A 25 9.67 5.41 -0.54
N ASP A 26 10.96 5.70 -0.51
CA ASP A 26 12.05 4.75 -0.70
C ASP A 26 12.49 4.12 0.64
N CYS A 27 11.79 4.40 1.75
CA CYS A 27 12.05 3.85 3.08
C CYS A 27 13.43 4.15 3.69
N GLU A 28 14.21 5.06 3.10
CA GLU A 28 15.56 5.40 3.59
C GLU A 28 15.55 6.38 4.78
N GLY A 29 14.47 7.14 4.92
CA GLY A 29 14.33 8.22 5.90
C GLY A 29 13.88 7.79 7.29
N THR A 30 13.18 8.71 7.96
CA THR A 30 12.48 8.42 9.21
C THR A 30 11.13 7.79 8.91
N PHE A 31 10.78 6.71 9.62
CA PHE A 31 9.46 6.10 9.55
C PHE A 31 8.38 7.12 9.92
N ASN A 32 7.56 7.53 8.96
CA ASN A 32 6.56 8.60 9.09
C ASN A 32 5.13 8.11 8.83
N TRP A 33 4.93 6.79 8.90
CA TRP A 33 3.63 6.16 8.76
C TRP A 33 2.94 6.02 10.11
N THR A 34 1.60 6.06 10.10
CA THR A 34 0.82 5.72 11.30
C THR A 34 0.56 4.23 11.31
N ALA A 35 1.10 3.51 12.30
CA ALA A 35 0.91 2.07 12.45
C ALA A 35 -0.19 1.74 13.47
N THR A 36 -0.98 0.71 13.18
CA THR A 36 -1.98 0.12 14.08
C THR A 36 -2.07 -1.38 13.84
N GLY A 37 -2.44 -2.18 14.82
CA GLY A 37 -2.56 -3.62 14.68
C GLY A 37 -3.28 -4.26 15.84
N THR A 38 -3.35 -5.59 15.83
CA THR A 38 -3.88 -6.37 16.96
C THR A 38 -2.80 -6.56 18.02
N GLY A 39 -3.16 -6.43 19.29
CA GLY A 39 -2.21 -6.44 20.40
C GLY A 39 -1.42 -5.13 20.52
N SER A 40 -0.42 -5.13 21.39
CA SER A 40 0.45 -3.97 21.65
C SER A 40 1.89 -4.18 21.18
N ASP A 41 2.20 -5.37 20.66
CA ASP A 41 3.52 -5.87 20.31
C ASP A 41 3.64 -6.25 18.82
N PHE A 42 2.74 -5.73 17.99
CA PHE A 42 2.99 -5.64 16.55
C PHE A 42 4.10 -4.61 16.28
N ALA A 43 4.77 -4.70 15.13
CA ALA A 43 5.84 -3.78 14.77
C ALA A 43 5.68 -3.26 13.33
N ALA A 44 6.09 -2.00 13.14
CA ALA A 44 6.20 -1.36 11.84
C ALA A 44 7.38 -0.38 11.89
N SER A 45 8.40 -0.60 11.06
CA SER A 45 9.62 0.20 11.06
C SER A 45 10.31 0.16 9.69
N TYR A 46 11.34 1.01 9.53
CA TYR A 46 12.29 0.91 8.42
C TYR A 46 13.53 0.16 8.88
N GLU A 47 13.84 -0.95 8.24
CA GLU A 47 14.88 -1.89 8.64
C GLU A 47 15.78 -2.27 7.48
N THR A 48 17.04 -2.60 7.79
CA THR A 48 18.05 -2.91 6.76
C THR A 48 17.87 -4.28 6.12
N ASP A 49 17.26 -5.22 6.83
CA ASP A 49 16.93 -6.56 6.32
C ASP A 49 15.70 -6.56 5.40
N ALA A 50 14.96 -5.44 5.36
CA ALA A 50 13.75 -5.27 4.55
C ALA A 50 13.99 -4.56 3.21
N ALA A 51 15.23 -4.22 2.86
CA ALA A 51 15.54 -3.42 1.68
C ALA A 51 15.44 -4.23 0.37
N PHE A 52 14.73 -3.72 -0.63
CA PHE A 52 14.83 -4.19 -2.02
C PHE A 52 15.94 -3.44 -2.76
N MET A 53 16.01 -2.12 -2.59
CA MET A 53 17.18 -1.32 -2.96
C MET A 53 17.56 -0.39 -1.81
N GLY A 54 18.70 0.29 -1.92
CA GLY A 54 19.15 1.21 -0.89
C GLY A 54 19.66 0.50 0.35
N THR A 55 19.41 1.08 1.52
CA THR A 55 19.85 0.57 2.82
C THR A 55 18.72 0.10 3.71
N LYS A 56 17.47 0.52 3.47
CA LYS A 56 16.31 0.15 4.29
C LYS A 56 15.07 -0.09 3.45
N GLY A 57 14.22 -0.99 3.92
CA GLY A 57 12.84 -1.10 3.48
C GLY A 57 11.89 -1.08 4.67
N MET A 58 10.59 -1.03 4.40
CA MET A 58 9.57 -1.11 5.44
C MET A 58 9.33 -2.56 5.86
N LYS A 59 9.44 -2.84 7.15
CA LYS A 59 9.13 -4.12 7.77
C LYS A 59 7.85 -4.01 8.58
N LEU A 60 6.87 -4.85 8.29
CA LEU A 60 5.66 -5.02 9.10
C LEU A 60 5.67 -6.41 9.73
N VAL A 61 5.40 -6.47 11.04
CA VAL A 61 5.32 -7.72 11.81
C VAL A 61 4.01 -7.73 12.60
N THR A 62 3.21 -8.78 12.44
CA THR A 62 2.00 -8.97 13.25
C THR A 62 2.35 -9.25 14.73
N LYS A 63 1.33 -9.37 15.56
CA LYS A 63 1.46 -9.64 16.99
C LYS A 63 2.38 -10.84 17.27
N THR A 64 3.32 -10.71 18.21
CA THR A 64 4.33 -11.76 18.48
C THR A 64 4.02 -12.61 19.72
N THR A 65 3.29 -12.04 20.68
CA THR A 65 2.95 -12.67 21.95
C THR A 65 1.58 -13.33 21.85
N THR A 66 1.54 -14.67 21.84
CA THR A 66 0.30 -15.44 21.62
C THR A 66 -0.38 -15.01 20.31
N PRO A 67 0.27 -15.25 19.15
CA PRO A 67 -0.32 -14.98 17.85
C PRO A 67 -1.60 -15.80 17.65
N ALA A 68 -2.55 -15.23 16.93
CA ALA A 68 -3.84 -15.82 16.61
C ALA A 68 -4.20 -15.60 15.14
N ASP A 69 -5.11 -16.45 14.65
CA ASP A 69 -5.65 -16.34 13.31
C ASP A 69 -6.28 -14.96 13.09
N GLY A 70 -5.96 -14.33 11.95
CA GLY A 70 -6.46 -13.00 11.60
C GLY A 70 -5.76 -11.84 12.31
N ASP A 71 -4.71 -12.08 13.11
CA ASP A 71 -3.88 -11.01 13.65
C ASP A 71 -3.35 -10.15 12.50
N TYR A 72 -3.38 -8.82 12.67
CA TYR A 72 -3.01 -7.89 11.61
C TYR A 72 -2.14 -6.77 12.12
N VAL A 73 -1.36 -6.20 11.20
CA VAL A 73 -0.75 -4.89 11.32
C VAL A 73 -1.01 -4.12 10.03
N GLN A 74 -1.25 -2.82 10.17
CA GLN A 74 -1.44 -1.92 9.05
C GLN A 74 -0.72 -0.60 9.29
N VAL A 75 -0.29 0.01 8.20
CA VAL A 75 0.29 1.34 8.17
C VAL A 75 -0.52 2.21 7.22
N ARG A 76 -0.68 3.48 7.58
CA ARG A 76 -1.41 4.44 6.74
C ARG A 76 -0.72 5.79 6.66
N ARG A 77 -0.94 6.47 5.53
CA ARG A 77 -0.47 7.81 5.27
C ARG A 77 -1.59 8.64 4.65
N TYR A 78 -1.74 9.86 5.15
CA TYR A 78 -2.68 10.85 4.62
C TYR A 78 -1.93 11.78 3.69
N MET A 79 -2.55 12.10 2.56
CA MET A 79 -1.95 12.87 1.49
C MET A 79 -2.97 13.86 0.94
N PRO A 80 -2.51 15.00 0.38
CA PRO A 80 -3.37 15.86 -0.41
C PRO A 80 -4.10 15.08 -1.50
N TYR A 81 -5.32 15.50 -1.81
CA TYR A 81 -6.02 14.96 -2.98
C TYR A 81 -5.28 15.41 -4.25
N PRO A 82 -4.95 14.51 -5.20
CA PRO A 82 -4.19 14.85 -6.39
C PRO A 82 -4.95 15.79 -7.31
N GLU A 83 -4.22 16.58 -8.10
CA GLU A 83 -4.81 17.34 -9.22
C GLU A 83 -5.05 16.46 -10.45
N ALA A 84 -4.33 15.34 -10.58
CA ALA A 84 -4.47 14.42 -11.70
C ALA A 84 -5.67 13.49 -11.53
N ASP A 85 -6.45 13.31 -12.60
CA ASP A 85 -7.56 12.36 -12.64
C ASP A 85 -7.06 10.91 -12.77
N LEU A 86 -5.96 10.68 -13.48
CA LEU A 86 -5.37 9.36 -13.62
C LEU A 86 -4.18 9.20 -12.68
N MET A 87 -4.27 8.24 -11.77
CA MET A 87 -3.25 7.97 -10.77
C MET A 87 -2.80 6.50 -10.85
N THR A 88 -1.50 6.27 -10.76
CA THR A 88 -0.90 4.96 -10.54
C THR A 88 -0.28 4.89 -9.18
N MET A 89 -0.45 3.75 -8.52
CA MET A 89 0.22 3.44 -7.29
C MET A 89 0.91 2.10 -7.41
N ARG A 90 2.15 2.02 -6.93
CA ARG A 90 3.04 0.87 -7.10
C ARG A 90 3.83 0.65 -5.81
N MET A 91 4.10 -0.61 -5.51
CA MET A 91 5.07 -1.00 -4.48
C MET A 91 5.75 -2.33 -4.82
N ARG A 92 6.91 -2.55 -4.21
CA ARG A 92 7.54 -3.87 -4.11
C ARG A 92 7.17 -4.48 -2.77
N VAL A 93 6.92 -5.78 -2.77
CA VAL A 93 6.59 -6.54 -1.56
C VAL A 93 7.29 -7.90 -1.57
N ALA A 94 7.75 -8.35 -0.41
CA ALA A 94 8.27 -9.69 -0.17
C ALA A 94 7.77 -10.20 1.18
N LEU A 95 7.58 -11.51 1.31
CA LEU A 95 7.24 -12.16 2.57
C LEU A 95 8.45 -12.89 3.12
N GLU A 96 8.65 -12.84 4.43
CA GLU A 96 9.63 -13.70 5.09
C GLU A 96 9.24 -15.17 4.95
N GLN A 97 7.96 -15.47 5.16
CA GLN A 97 7.39 -16.81 5.03
C GLN A 97 5.98 -16.73 4.43
N VAL A 98 5.81 -17.30 3.23
CA VAL A 98 4.54 -17.28 2.48
C VAL A 98 3.44 -18.02 3.22
N SER A 99 3.78 -19.13 3.87
CA SER A 99 2.81 -19.95 4.62
C SER A 99 2.16 -19.24 5.78
N ASP A 100 2.75 -18.13 6.26
CA ASP A 100 2.34 -17.46 7.50
C ASP A 100 1.45 -16.25 7.23
N CYS A 101 1.22 -15.90 5.97
CA CYS A 101 0.38 -14.77 5.58
C CYS A 101 -0.92 -15.22 4.93
N GLU A 102 -2.05 -14.77 5.49
CA GLU A 102 -3.34 -14.94 4.85
C GLU A 102 -3.50 -13.95 3.70
N TYR A 103 -3.27 -12.66 3.99
CA TYR A 103 -3.50 -11.58 3.03
C TYR A 103 -2.49 -10.44 3.15
N VAL A 104 -2.12 -9.89 2.01
CA VAL A 104 -1.51 -8.57 1.86
C VAL A 104 -2.50 -7.67 1.14
N TYR A 105 -2.87 -6.57 1.78
CA TYR A 105 -3.75 -5.55 1.23
C TYR A 105 -2.95 -4.32 0.86
N PHE A 106 -3.21 -3.84 -0.34
CA PHE A 106 -2.80 -2.53 -0.82
C PHE A 106 -4.06 -1.70 -1.07
N ILE A 107 -4.31 -0.68 -0.26
CA ILE A 107 -5.58 0.05 -0.23
C ILE A 107 -5.35 1.55 -0.43
N VAL A 108 -6.23 2.17 -1.21
CA VAL A 108 -6.41 3.62 -1.28
C VAL A 108 -7.83 4.01 -0.96
N TYR A 109 -7.98 5.12 -0.27
CA TYR A 109 -9.24 5.75 0.02
C TYR A 109 -9.23 7.20 -0.49
N PRO A 110 -9.83 7.46 -1.66
CA PRO A 110 -10.12 8.82 -2.10
C PRO A 110 -11.31 9.38 -1.31
N TYR A 111 -11.13 10.56 -0.74
CA TYR A 111 -12.18 11.38 -0.14
C TYR A 111 -12.32 12.62 -1.03
N ASP A 112 -13.42 12.74 -1.77
CA ASP A 112 -13.57 13.76 -2.82
C ASP A 112 -14.21 15.09 -2.32
N GLY A 113 -14.54 15.16 -1.03
CA GLY A 113 -15.28 16.26 -0.40
C GLY A 113 -16.79 16.05 -0.34
N VAL A 114 -17.30 14.93 -0.88
CA VAL A 114 -18.72 14.53 -0.87
C VAL A 114 -18.87 13.08 -0.39
N ASN A 115 -18.09 12.17 -0.96
CA ASN A 115 -18.09 10.74 -0.74
C ASN A 115 -16.68 10.21 -0.45
N GLN A 116 -16.64 9.02 0.15
CA GLN A 116 -15.44 8.20 0.31
C GLN A 116 -15.56 6.96 -0.57
N TYR A 117 -14.46 6.61 -1.22
CA TYR A 117 -14.34 5.38 -2.02
C TYR A 117 -13.20 4.51 -1.50
N GLN A 118 -13.17 3.25 -1.90
CA GLN A 118 -12.07 2.33 -1.65
C GLN A 118 -11.67 1.61 -2.92
N GLY A 119 -10.38 1.71 -3.22
CA GLY A 119 -9.71 0.92 -4.25
C GLY A 119 -8.68 0.04 -3.56
N SER A 120 -8.59 -1.23 -3.91
CA SER A 120 -7.58 -2.09 -3.30
C SER A 120 -7.19 -3.25 -4.18
N ILE A 121 -5.93 -3.66 -4.03
CA ILE A 121 -5.46 -4.98 -4.40
C ILE A 121 -5.37 -5.84 -3.14
N LEU A 122 -5.97 -7.02 -3.19
CA LEU A 122 -5.83 -8.10 -2.22
C LEU A 122 -4.94 -9.16 -2.83
N TRP A 123 -3.84 -9.51 -2.17
CA TRP A 123 -3.05 -10.68 -2.52
C TRP A 123 -3.19 -11.73 -1.41
N ALA A 124 -3.53 -12.97 -1.76
CA ALA A 124 -3.48 -14.11 -0.84
C ALA A 124 -2.30 -15.02 -1.24
N PRO A 125 -1.14 -14.89 -0.59
CA PRO A 125 0.08 -15.61 -0.98
C PRO A 125 -0.11 -17.14 -1.01
N ASN A 126 -0.82 -17.69 -0.04
CA ASN A 126 -1.11 -19.13 0.06
C ASN A 126 -2.03 -19.68 -1.04
N ALA A 127 -2.96 -18.86 -1.55
CA ALA A 127 -3.81 -19.23 -2.69
C ALA A 127 -3.14 -18.91 -4.04
N GLY A 128 -2.06 -18.14 -4.02
CA GLY A 128 -1.36 -17.65 -5.20
C GLY A 128 -2.14 -16.64 -6.04
N ALA A 129 -3.33 -16.20 -5.61
CA ALA A 129 -4.21 -15.37 -6.41
C ALA A 129 -4.28 -13.93 -5.88
N VAL A 130 -4.67 -13.02 -6.78
CA VAL A 130 -4.72 -11.58 -6.53
C VAL A 130 -6.05 -11.03 -7.05
N TRP A 131 -6.68 -10.18 -6.25
CA TRP A 131 -7.99 -9.60 -6.55
C TRP A 131 -7.97 -8.09 -6.42
N ILE A 132 -8.90 -7.43 -7.08
CA ILE A 132 -9.30 -6.06 -6.77
C ILE A 132 -10.62 -6.04 -6.02
N ARG A 133 -10.86 -5.02 -5.21
CA ARG A 133 -12.19 -4.81 -4.58
C ARG A 133 -13.08 -4.01 -5.52
N GLU A 134 -14.23 -4.56 -5.89
CA GLU A 134 -15.21 -3.86 -6.74
C GLU A 134 -16.31 -3.16 -5.93
N SER A 135 -17.15 -2.41 -6.64
CA SER A 135 -18.36 -1.78 -6.10
C SER A 135 -19.30 -2.82 -5.47
N GLY A 136 -19.72 -2.58 -4.23
CA GLY A 136 -20.50 -3.53 -3.45
C GLY A 136 -19.66 -4.41 -2.52
N GLY A 137 -18.33 -4.21 -2.52
CA GLY A 137 -17.39 -4.83 -1.59
C GLY A 137 -16.92 -6.23 -1.96
N GLY A 138 -17.30 -6.73 -3.13
CA GLY A 138 -16.82 -8.00 -3.69
C GLY A 138 -15.37 -7.93 -4.15
N TYR A 139 -14.77 -9.10 -4.41
CA TYR A 139 -13.42 -9.22 -4.95
C TYR A 139 -13.44 -9.89 -6.31
N ILE A 140 -12.79 -9.27 -7.29
CA ILE A 140 -12.64 -9.77 -8.65
C ILE A 140 -11.18 -10.12 -8.91
N GLU A 141 -10.91 -11.32 -9.37
CA GLU A 141 -9.55 -11.80 -9.62
C GLU A 141 -8.92 -11.02 -10.79
N ILE A 142 -7.64 -10.66 -10.65
CA ILE A 142 -6.85 -10.12 -11.75
C ILE A 142 -6.52 -11.28 -12.70
N PRO A 143 -6.94 -11.23 -13.98
CA PRO A 143 -6.69 -12.31 -14.93
C PRO A 143 -5.21 -12.67 -15.04
N GLY A 144 -4.89 -13.96 -14.90
CA GLY A 144 -3.51 -14.46 -14.99
C GLY A 144 -2.62 -14.13 -13.79
N SER A 145 -3.18 -13.63 -12.69
CA SER A 145 -2.44 -13.28 -11.47
C SER A 145 -2.13 -14.46 -10.55
N VAL A 146 -2.54 -15.69 -10.91
CA VAL A 146 -2.20 -16.90 -10.16
C VAL A 146 -0.71 -17.21 -10.27
N TRP A 147 0.04 -16.98 -9.19
CA TRP A 147 1.49 -17.15 -9.11
C TRP A 147 1.89 -17.82 -7.81
N ALA A 148 2.71 -18.87 -7.92
CA ALA A 148 3.39 -19.46 -6.77
C ALA A 148 4.61 -18.61 -6.40
N VAL A 149 4.47 -17.78 -5.36
CA VAL A 149 5.57 -16.99 -4.82
C VAL A 149 6.32 -17.82 -3.78
N VAL A 150 7.64 -17.69 -3.75
CA VAL A 150 8.51 -18.34 -2.76
C VAL A 150 8.94 -17.33 -1.69
N ASP A 151 9.32 -17.84 -0.52
CA ASP A 151 9.82 -17.04 0.59
C ASP A 151 10.96 -16.09 0.14
N GLY A 152 10.89 -14.83 0.60
CA GLY A 152 11.85 -13.78 0.29
C GLY A 152 11.80 -13.22 -1.13
N ALA A 153 10.96 -13.75 -2.03
CA ALA A 153 10.87 -13.23 -3.39
C ALA A 153 10.12 -11.89 -3.45
N TRP A 154 10.77 -10.89 -4.06
CA TRP A 154 10.18 -9.59 -4.31
C TRP A 154 9.27 -9.60 -5.54
N VAL A 155 8.01 -9.19 -5.34
CA VAL A 155 7.01 -9.01 -6.40
C VAL A 155 6.59 -7.54 -6.50
N THR A 156 6.00 -7.15 -7.63
CA THR A 156 5.40 -5.82 -7.79
C THR A 156 3.88 -5.91 -7.68
N MET A 157 3.30 -5.01 -6.89
CA MET A 157 1.86 -4.73 -6.92
C MET A 157 1.65 -3.32 -7.47
N GLU A 158 0.73 -3.17 -8.42
CA GLU A 158 0.37 -1.86 -8.97
C GLU A 158 -1.11 -1.80 -9.32
N MET A 159 -1.75 -0.68 -9.04
CA MET A 159 -3.06 -0.33 -9.58
C MET A 159 -3.04 1.06 -10.21
N THR A 160 -3.77 1.21 -11.30
CA THR A 160 -4.05 2.50 -11.94
C THR A 160 -5.52 2.80 -11.82
N LEU A 161 -5.85 4.03 -11.43
CA LEU A 161 -7.18 4.49 -11.10
C LEU A 161 -7.52 5.76 -11.90
N ASN A 162 -8.79 5.87 -12.27
CA ASN A 162 -9.41 7.11 -12.71
C ASN A 162 -10.24 7.67 -11.55
N LEU A 163 -9.77 8.78 -10.98
CA LEU A 163 -10.34 9.48 -9.83
C LEU A 163 -11.48 10.42 -10.23
N ALA A 164 -11.64 10.77 -11.51
CA ALA A 164 -12.80 11.54 -11.97
C ALA A 164 -14.08 10.68 -11.93
N ASP A 165 -13.97 9.40 -12.29
CA ASP A 165 -15.09 8.45 -12.33
C ASP A 165 -15.07 7.41 -11.21
N PHE A 166 -14.04 7.44 -10.35
CA PHE A 166 -13.77 6.44 -9.30
C PHE A 166 -13.77 5.00 -9.83
N LYS A 167 -13.00 4.76 -10.89
CA LYS A 167 -12.86 3.46 -11.56
C LYS A 167 -11.43 2.97 -11.53
N TYR A 168 -11.28 1.65 -11.62
CA TYR A 168 -9.99 1.08 -11.99
C TYR A 168 -9.74 1.34 -13.48
N VAL A 169 -8.46 1.40 -13.86
CA VAL A 169 -8.01 1.35 -15.24
C VAL A 169 -7.32 0.02 -15.47
N SER A 170 -6.35 -0.31 -14.62
CA SER A 170 -5.67 -1.60 -14.65
C SER A 170 -5.15 -1.98 -13.26
N ALA A 171 -4.85 -3.26 -13.10
CA ALA A 171 -4.10 -3.77 -11.96
C ALA A 171 -3.03 -4.74 -12.45
N MET A 172 -1.89 -4.76 -11.78
CA MET A 172 -0.74 -5.57 -12.14
C MET A 172 -0.17 -6.28 -10.92
N PHE A 173 0.15 -7.56 -11.10
CA PHE A 173 0.92 -8.36 -10.17
C PHE A 173 2.11 -9.00 -10.87
N ASN A 174 3.32 -8.72 -10.36
CA ASN A 174 4.58 -9.26 -10.85
C ASN A 174 4.76 -9.22 -12.38
N GLY A 175 4.38 -8.11 -13.01
CA GLY A 175 4.49 -7.89 -14.46
C GLY A 175 3.28 -8.38 -15.28
N VAL A 176 2.37 -9.16 -14.70
CA VAL A 176 1.08 -9.51 -15.35
C VAL A 176 0.07 -8.40 -15.08
N ARG A 177 -0.37 -7.72 -16.14
CA ARG A 177 -1.36 -6.64 -16.08
C ARG A 177 -2.71 -7.11 -16.62
N GLY A 178 -3.76 -6.89 -15.84
CA GLY A 178 -5.15 -7.05 -16.26
C GLY A 178 -5.81 -5.70 -16.52
N ASP A 179 -6.66 -5.65 -17.55
CA ASP A 179 -7.61 -4.54 -17.75
C ASP A 179 -8.73 -4.63 -16.73
N MET A 180 -8.87 -3.57 -15.93
CA MET A 180 -9.86 -3.48 -14.84
C MET A 180 -10.88 -2.36 -15.10
N SER A 181 -10.89 -1.77 -16.30
CA SER A 181 -11.68 -0.58 -16.64
C SER A 181 -13.20 -0.76 -16.53
N ALA A 182 -13.67 -2.01 -16.51
CA ALA A 182 -15.07 -2.35 -16.30
C ALA A 182 -15.54 -2.17 -14.84
N PHE A 183 -14.61 -2.08 -13.88
CA PHE A 183 -14.93 -2.11 -12.44
C PHE A 183 -14.80 -0.73 -11.78
N SER A 184 -15.79 -0.39 -10.95
CA SER A 184 -15.76 0.80 -10.10
C SER A 184 -15.15 0.50 -8.74
N MET A 185 -14.58 1.53 -8.12
CA MET A 185 -14.18 1.52 -6.70
C MET A 185 -15.40 1.39 -5.80
N ASP A 186 -15.22 0.84 -4.60
CA ASP A 186 -16.30 0.62 -3.64
C ASP A 186 -16.70 1.93 -2.93
N PRO A 187 -17.93 2.45 -3.09
CA PRO A 187 -18.38 3.62 -2.35
C PRO A 187 -18.64 3.25 -0.89
N LEU A 188 -17.96 3.91 0.04
CA LEU A 188 -18.07 3.66 1.48
C LEU A 188 -19.07 4.59 2.19
N GLY A 189 -19.56 5.62 1.49
CA GLY A 189 -20.56 6.56 1.99
C GLY A 189 -20.11 8.01 1.95
N ALA A 190 -20.96 8.90 2.46
CA ALA A 190 -20.73 10.34 2.44
C ALA A 190 -19.59 10.75 3.39
N ASN A 191 -18.72 11.65 2.93
CA ASN A 191 -17.63 12.24 3.72
C ASN A 191 -17.24 13.61 3.14
N THR A 192 -17.27 14.65 3.97
CA THR A 192 -17.02 16.04 3.52
C THR A 192 -15.55 16.43 3.45
N ASN A 193 -14.63 15.53 3.85
CA ASN A 193 -13.21 15.82 3.76
C ASN A 193 -12.69 15.58 2.34
N ARG A 194 -11.65 16.34 1.95
CA ARG A 194 -10.97 16.16 0.67
C ARG A 194 -9.49 15.84 0.85
N TYR A 195 -9.13 14.56 0.72
CA TYR A 195 -7.75 14.05 0.82
C TYR A 195 -7.68 12.61 0.28
N MET A 196 -6.49 12.05 0.17
CA MET A 196 -6.31 10.61 -0.04
C MET A 196 -5.67 9.97 1.19
N ARG A 197 -6.11 8.74 1.51
CA ARG A 197 -5.44 7.89 2.47
C ARG A 197 -4.93 6.65 1.76
N PHE A 198 -3.63 6.41 1.89
CA PHE A 198 -2.98 5.17 1.49
C PHE A 198 -2.86 4.26 2.70
N GLU A 199 -3.08 2.96 2.52
CA GLU A 199 -3.00 1.97 3.59
C GLU A 199 -2.42 0.67 3.06
N ILE A 200 -1.47 0.12 3.80
CA ILE A 200 -0.95 -1.25 3.62
C ILE A 200 -1.38 -2.02 4.85
N LYS A 201 -1.96 -3.21 4.66
CA LYS A 201 -2.36 -4.09 5.75
C LYS A 201 -1.90 -5.51 5.46
N ILE A 202 -1.37 -6.19 6.46
CA ILE A 202 -1.04 -7.62 6.40
C ILE A 202 -1.85 -8.38 7.44
N VAL A 203 -2.24 -9.61 7.11
CA VAL A 203 -3.05 -10.49 7.97
C VAL A 203 -2.36 -11.84 8.09
N ALA A 204 -2.26 -12.33 9.31
CA ALA A 204 -1.70 -13.63 9.64
C ALA A 204 -2.71 -14.76 9.42
N ILE A 205 -2.19 -15.90 8.96
CA ILE A 205 -2.97 -17.14 8.88
C ILE A 205 -2.64 -18.02 10.10
N GLY A 206 -3.67 -18.51 10.78
CA GLY A 206 -3.51 -19.31 12.00
C GLY A 206 -2.73 -18.57 13.10
N PRO A 207 -2.19 -19.30 14.09
CA PRO A 207 -1.38 -18.71 15.16
C PRO A 207 0.07 -18.45 14.72
N ALA A 208 0.28 -17.85 13.55
CA ALA A 208 1.59 -17.54 13.00
C ALA A 208 1.97 -16.06 13.21
N ILE A 209 3.27 -15.79 13.24
CA ILE A 209 3.81 -14.42 13.16
C ILE A 209 4.09 -14.15 11.69
N THR A 210 3.51 -13.09 11.14
CA THR A 210 3.70 -12.73 9.74
C THR A 210 4.62 -11.55 9.64
N THR A 211 5.73 -11.73 8.92
CA THR A 211 6.66 -10.66 8.55
C THR A 211 6.56 -10.38 7.06
N VAL A 212 6.33 -9.12 6.70
CA VAL A 212 6.28 -8.67 5.29
C VAL A 212 7.16 -7.44 5.12
N PHE A 213 7.89 -7.41 4.02
CA PHE A 213 8.77 -6.33 3.61
C PHE A 213 8.14 -5.55 2.45
N PHE A 214 8.25 -4.23 2.48
CA PHE A 214 7.80 -3.34 1.41
C PHE A 214 8.91 -2.36 1.06
N ASP A 215 8.97 -1.98 -0.21
CA ASP A 215 9.91 -0.97 -0.70
C ASP A 215 9.35 -0.31 -1.97
N PHE A 216 9.94 0.80 -2.43
CA PHE A 216 9.54 1.55 -3.63
C PHE A 216 8.05 1.90 -3.66
N ILE A 217 7.55 2.52 -2.58
CA ILE A 217 6.16 2.92 -2.51
C ILE A 217 5.99 4.22 -3.29
N TYR A 218 5.18 4.14 -4.34
CA TYR A 218 4.90 5.25 -5.24
C TYR A 218 3.40 5.44 -5.37
N ALA A 219 2.96 6.70 -5.37
CA ALA A 219 1.65 7.11 -5.86
C ALA A 219 1.80 8.41 -6.64
N GLY A 220 1.36 8.44 -7.88
CA GLY A 220 1.39 9.65 -8.69
C GLY A 220 0.63 9.54 -10.00
N GLU A 221 0.63 10.61 -10.78
CA GLU A 221 0.00 10.69 -12.09
C GLU A 221 0.44 9.53 -12.99
N TYR A 222 -0.51 8.96 -13.69
CA TYR A 222 -0.23 7.97 -14.71
C TYR A 222 0.53 8.62 -15.86
N ILE A 223 1.74 8.13 -16.12
CA ILE A 223 2.51 8.48 -17.31
C ILE A 223 2.58 7.22 -18.16
N GLU A 224 2.00 7.28 -19.36
CA GLU A 224 2.19 6.24 -20.37
C GLU A 224 3.66 6.27 -20.80
N LEU A 225 4.40 5.20 -20.49
CA LEU A 225 5.82 5.04 -20.83
C LEU A 225 6.01 4.39 -22.19
#